data_AF-A0A970QGZ9-F1
#
_entry.id   AF-A0A970QGZ9-F1
#
_cell.length_a   1.000
_cell.length_b   1.000
_cell.length_c   1.000
_cell.angle_alpha   90.00
_cell.angle_beta   90.00
_cell.angle_gamma   90.00
#
_symmetry.space_group_name_H-M   'P 1'
#
loop_
_entity.id
_entity.type
_entity.pdbx_description
1 polymer ?
#
loop_
_entity_poly.entity_id
_entity_poly.type
_entity_poly.pdbx_seq_one_letter_code
_entity_poly.pdbx_strand_id
1 'polypeptide(L)'
;MRKRSKRDLLTLLGLVIIVVSIISVNGYLRRAGLREHFEKMRAALEQKHRSEGVKLIDWTELHAVVGNRRTGATFPESLKEKDGRLVNIVGFMNAIDQFRNVTEFMLLPVPITCFFCDVPPMRDIIEVKLQQPANMINEPVLVGGRLRIHEGPKPLFFYTIEDAKWNEAVSDEESTDKVIEQEHKLHLIDGFKELRGESPLLDLDDEEELLPGYEINLQTTAPESTEE
;
A
#
# COMPACT_ATOMS: atom_id res chain seq x y z
N MET A 1 -66.09 -1.58 -23.79
CA MET A 1 -64.95 -2.06 -22.97
C MET A 1 -63.70 -1.15 -22.94
N ARG A 2 -63.35 -0.41 -24.01
CA ARG A 2 -62.06 0.33 -24.10
C ARG A 2 -61.78 1.46 -23.08
N LYS A 3 -62.80 2.07 -22.45
CA LYS A 3 -62.58 3.20 -21.51
C LYS A 3 -62.11 2.76 -20.12
N ARG A 4 -62.49 1.57 -19.64
CA ARG A 4 -62.01 1.03 -18.35
C ARG A 4 -60.53 0.64 -18.42
N SER A 5 -60.12 -0.10 -19.46
CA SER A 5 -58.72 -0.45 -19.65
C SER A 5 -57.77 0.75 -19.75
N LYS A 6 -58.23 1.90 -20.29
CA LYS A 6 -57.41 3.14 -20.30
C LYS A 6 -57.22 3.75 -18.91
N ARG A 7 -58.23 3.68 -18.04
CA ARG A 7 -58.13 4.14 -16.65
C ARG A 7 -57.23 3.20 -15.84
N ASP A 8 -57.39 1.90 -16.01
CA ASP A 8 -56.59 0.90 -15.31
C ASP A 8 -55.11 0.99 -15.74
N LEU A 9 -54.86 1.25 -17.02
CA LEU A 9 -53.49 1.50 -17.53
C LEU A 9 -52.87 2.76 -16.94
N LEU A 10 -53.65 3.85 -16.79
CA LEU A 10 -53.18 5.08 -16.14
C LEU A 10 -52.84 4.87 -14.66
N THR A 11 -53.66 4.09 -13.94
CA THR A 11 -53.36 3.76 -12.53
C THR A 11 -52.14 2.86 -12.39
N LEU A 12 -51.97 1.88 -13.28
CA LEU A 12 -50.78 1.02 -13.29
C LEU A 12 -49.52 1.80 -13.65
N LEU A 13 -49.60 2.71 -14.62
CA LEU A 13 -48.48 3.61 -14.96
C LEU A 13 -48.10 4.50 -13.77
N GLY A 14 -49.09 5.08 -13.09
CA GLY A 14 -48.87 5.88 -11.88
C GLY A 14 -48.20 5.08 -10.76
N LEU A 15 -48.65 3.84 -10.52
CA LEU A 15 -48.04 2.93 -9.55
C LEU A 15 -46.58 2.62 -9.91
N VAL A 16 -46.30 2.29 -11.17
CA VAL A 16 -44.93 1.99 -11.64
C VAL A 16 -44.01 3.20 -11.44
N ILE A 17 -44.47 4.41 -11.77
CA ILE A 17 -43.68 5.63 -11.57
C ILE A 17 -43.36 5.85 -10.09
N ILE A 18 -44.34 5.66 -9.21
CA ILE A 18 -44.13 5.80 -7.75
C ILE A 18 -43.12 4.77 -7.25
N VAL A 19 -43.27 3.50 -7.64
CA VAL A 19 -42.37 2.42 -7.23
C VAL A 19 -40.95 2.66 -7.74
N VAL A 20 -40.78 3.03 -9.01
CA VAL A 20 -39.46 3.38 -9.58
C VAL A 20 -38.86 4.57 -8.82
N SER A 21 -39.65 5.59 -8.53
CA SER A 21 -39.17 6.77 -7.78
C SER A 21 -38.68 6.39 -6.38
N ILE A 22 -39.43 5.57 -5.65
CA ILE A 22 -39.04 5.10 -4.31
C ILE A 22 -37.77 4.25 -4.37
N ILE A 23 -37.68 3.33 -5.33
CA ILE A 23 -36.50 2.48 -5.52
C ILE A 23 -35.27 3.34 -5.86
N SER A 24 -35.41 4.31 -6.76
CA SER A 24 -34.33 5.21 -7.15
C SER A 24 -33.87 6.08 -5.98
N VAL A 25 -34.80 6.69 -5.22
CA VAL A 25 -34.46 7.53 -4.06
C VAL A 25 -33.81 6.71 -2.95
N ASN A 26 -34.35 5.55 -2.60
CA ASN A 26 -33.78 4.68 -1.57
C ASN A 26 -32.40 4.12 -1.98
N GLY A 27 -32.26 3.72 -3.25
CA GLY A 27 -31.00 3.29 -3.82
C GLY A 27 -29.93 4.39 -3.78
N TYR A 28 -30.31 5.63 -4.13
CA TYR A 28 -29.43 6.78 -4.09
C TYR A 28 -29.00 7.13 -2.65
N LEU A 29 -29.95 7.24 -1.72
CA LEU A 29 -29.67 7.58 -0.32
C LEU A 29 -28.78 6.54 0.36
N ARG A 30 -29.00 5.23 0.11
CA ARG A 30 -28.13 4.18 0.65
C ARG A 30 -26.71 4.27 0.11
N ARG A 31 -26.52 4.51 -1.19
CA ARG A 31 -25.18 4.63 -1.79
C ARG A 31 -24.45 5.88 -1.30
N ALA A 32 -25.14 7.01 -1.22
CA ALA A 32 -24.57 8.25 -0.71
C ALA A 32 -24.10 8.10 0.74
N GLY A 33 -24.94 7.52 1.61
CA GLY A 33 -24.58 7.29 3.01
C GLY A 33 -23.41 6.31 3.20
N LEU A 34 -23.33 5.26 2.38
CA LEU A 34 -22.21 4.32 2.41
C LEU A 34 -20.89 4.97 1.98
N ARG A 35 -20.91 5.76 0.90
CA ARG A 35 -19.72 6.45 0.42
C ARG A 35 -19.19 7.44 1.45
N GLU A 36 -20.07 8.26 2.02
CA GLU A 36 -19.71 9.21 3.07
C GLU A 36 -19.11 8.50 4.30
N HIS A 37 -19.64 7.33 4.67
CA HIS A 37 -19.09 6.52 5.75
C HIS A 37 -17.65 6.07 5.48
N PHE A 38 -17.37 5.53 4.29
CA PHE A 38 -16.01 5.12 3.93
C PHE A 38 -15.04 6.29 3.82
N GLU A 39 -15.49 7.43 3.28
CA GLU A 39 -14.67 8.65 3.24
C GLU A 39 -14.32 9.14 4.65
N LYS A 40 -15.26 9.07 5.60
CA LYS A 40 -15.00 9.39 7.01
C LYS A 40 -14.02 8.41 7.66
N MET A 41 -14.15 7.10 7.40
CA MET A 41 -13.21 6.10 7.92
C MET A 41 -11.79 6.34 7.42
N ARG A 42 -11.63 6.59 6.11
CA ARG A 42 -10.33 6.92 5.51
C ARG A 42 -9.77 8.19 6.14
N ALA A 43 -10.57 9.26 6.20
CA ALA A 43 -10.13 10.54 6.78
C ALA A 43 -9.70 10.41 8.24
N ALA A 44 -10.38 9.58 9.04
CA ALA A 44 -10.00 9.30 10.43
C ALA A 44 -8.64 8.60 10.52
N LEU A 45 -8.38 7.60 9.66
CA LEU A 45 -7.08 6.92 9.63
C LEU A 45 -5.96 7.83 9.13
N GLU A 46 -6.22 8.65 8.11
CA GLU A 46 -5.26 9.65 7.66
C GLU A 46 -4.93 10.67 8.74
N GLN A 47 -5.94 11.16 9.48
CA GLN A 47 -5.73 12.09 10.58
C GLN A 47 -4.88 11.47 11.68
N LYS A 48 -5.11 10.19 12.02
CA LYS A 48 -4.31 9.44 12.97
C LYS A 48 -2.83 9.42 12.56
N HIS A 49 -2.52 8.98 11.33
CA HIS A 49 -1.14 8.92 10.87
C HIS A 49 -0.49 10.29 10.68
N ARG A 50 -1.25 11.31 10.27
CA ARG A 50 -0.77 12.71 10.25
C ARG A 50 -0.40 13.20 11.65
N SER A 51 -1.17 12.83 12.67
CA SER A 51 -0.87 13.19 14.07
C SER A 51 0.37 12.46 14.61
N GLU A 52 0.69 11.28 14.05
CA GLU A 52 1.92 10.52 14.32
C GLU A 52 3.13 11.08 13.54
N GLY A 53 2.95 12.13 12.73
CA GLY A 53 4.03 12.76 11.95
C GLY A 53 4.26 12.15 10.56
N VAL A 54 3.42 11.20 10.12
CA VAL A 54 3.56 10.57 8.81
C VAL A 54 3.11 11.52 7.70
N LYS A 55 3.99 11.76 6.72
CA LYS A 55 3.66 12.53 5.52
C LYS A 55 2.86 11.67 4.53
N LEU A 56 1.59 12.02 4.33
CA LEU A 56 0.67 11.33 3.42
C LEU A 56 0.45 12.12 2.13
N ILE A 57 0.26 11.41 1.02
CA ILE A 57 -0.30 11.96 -0.23
C ILE A 57 -1.82 12.02 -0.11
N ASP A 58 -2.40 13.12 -0.55
CA ASP A 58 -3.84 13.30 -0.65
C ASP A 58 -4.39 12.79 -1.98
N TRP A 59 -5.52 12.09 -1.92
CA TRP A 59 -6.25 11.65 -3.13
C TRP A 59 -6.65 12.82 -4.04
N THR A 60 -6.86 14.01 -3.49
CA THR A 60 -7.14 15.22 -4.28
C THR A 60 -5.99 15.58 -5.22
N GLU A 61 -4.75 15.29 -4.82
CA GLU A 61 -3.57 15.50 -5.67
C GLU A 61 -3.58 14.52 -6.85
N LEU A 62 -3.88 13.25 -6.59
CA LEU A 62 -4.02 12.21 -7.63
C LEU A 62 -5.18 12.49 -8.59
N HIS A 63 -6.27 13.08 -8.09
CA HIS A 63 -7.42 13.44 -8.93
C HIS A 63 -7.14 14.62 -9.86
N ALA A 64 -6.07 15.39 -9.66
CA ALA A 64 -5.68 16.48 -10.55
C ALA A 64 -5.11 15.97 -11.89
N VAL A 65 -4.85 14.66 -12.03
CA VAL A 65 -4.40 14.06 -13.28
C VAL A 65 -5.50 14.08 -14.33
N VAL A 66 -5.11 14.53 -15.51
CA VAL A 66 -5.98 14.64 -16.69
C VAL A 66 -5.52 13.63 -17.73
N GLY A 67 -6.47 13.04 -18.46
CA GLY A 67 -6.17 12.14 -19.57
C GLY A 67 -6.95 10.84 -19.48
N ASN A 68 -6.65 9.93 -20.39
CA ASN A 68 -7.25 8.60 -20.44
C ASN A 68 -6.21 7.59 -20.93
N ARG A 69 -6.51 6.30 -20.74
CA ARG A 69 -5.62 5.22 -21.14
C ARG A 69 -5.22 5.26 -22.62
N ARG A 70 -6.07 5.77 -23.51
CA ARG A 70 -5.79 5.79 -24.96
C ARG A 70 -4.78 6.86 -25.34
N THR A 71 -4.90 8.06 -24.79
CA THR A 71 -4.05 9.23 -25.10
C THR A 71 -2.86 9.36 -24.16
N GLY A 72 -2.91 8.70 -23.00
CA GLY A 72 -1.99 8.89 -21.89
C GLY A 72 -2.51 9.88 -20.86
N ALA A 73 -1.88 9.83 -19.68
CA ALA A 73 -2.12 10.74 -18.56
C ALA A 73 -1.12 11.91 -18.60
N THR A 74 -1.58 13.08 -18.16
CA THR A 74 -0.77 14.26 -17.92
C THR A 74 -0.81 14.57 -16.44
N PHE A 75 0.35 14.50 -15.79
CA PHE A 75 0.50 14.67 -14.36
C PHE A 75 0.83 16.13 -14.00
N PRO A 76 0.27 16.66 -12.90
CA PRO A 76 0.72 17.93 -12.32
C PRO A 76 2.16 17.81 -11.81
N GLU A 77 2.87 18.94 -11.76
CA GLU A 77 4.29 18.97 -11.35
C GLU A 77 4.50 18.39 -9.95
N SER A 78 3.55 18.61 -9.04
CA SER A 78 3.62 18.10 -7.66
C SER A 78 3.70 16.57 -7.58
N LEU A 79 3.09 15.85 -8.53
CA LEU A 79 3.17 14.39 -8.63
C LEU A 79 4.43 13.94 -9.37
N LYS A 80 4.87 14.70 -10.38
CA LYS A 80 6.13 14.41 -11.08
C LYS A 80 7.33 14.48 -10.15
N GLU A 81 7.35 15.44 -9.24
CA GLU A 81 8.39 15.55 -8.21
C GLU A 81 8.43 14.35 -7.24
N LYS A 82 7.32 13.60 -7.13
CA LYS A 82 7.20 12.40 -6.30
C LYS A 82 7.43 11.10 -7.08
N ASP A 83 7.60 11.15 -8.40
CA ASP A 83 7.94 9.96 -9.17
C ASP A 83 9.29 9.42 -8.71
N GLY A 84 9.33 8.13 -8.43
CA GLY A 84 10.46 7.43 -7.84
C GLY A 84 10.73 7.73 -6.37
N ARG A 85 9.90 8.51 -5.65
CA ARG A 85 10.11 8.81 -4.22
C ARG A 85 9.32 7.88 -3.30
N LEU A 86 9.71 7.78 -2.03
CA LEU A 86 8.92 7.08 -1.02
C LEU A 86 7.73 7.93 -0.62
N VAL A 87 6.55 7.33 -0.69
CA VAL A 87 5.28 7.98 -0.40
C VAL A 87 4.44 7.10 0.50
N ASN A 88 3.57 7.73 1.26
CA ASN A 88 2.55 7.06 2.05
C ASN A 88 1.17 7.49 1.58
N ILE A 89 0.25 6.55 1.46
CA ILE A 89 -1.13 6.83 1.11
C ILE A 89 -2.06 5.88 1.86
N VAL A 90 -3.24 6.38 2.19
CA VAL A 90 -4.29 5.58 2.85
C VAL A 90 -5.39 5.28 1.84
N GLY A 91 -5.82 4.03 1.75
CA GLY A 91 -6.93 3.66 0.87
C GLY A 91 -7.48 2.27 1.17
N PHE A 92 -8.43 1.83 0.36
CA PHE A 92 -9.09 0.53 0.50
C PHE A 92 -8.50 -0.49 -0.46
N MET A 93 -8.28 -1.70 0.03
CA MET A 93 -7.77 -2.82 -0.78
C MET A 93 -8.88 -3.41 -1.64
N ASN A 94 -8.59 -3.60 -2.92
CA ASN A 94 -9.42 -4.34 -3.86
C ASN A 94 -8.58 -5.39 -4.60
N ALA A 95 -9.01 -6.66 -4.56
CA ALA A 95 -8.32 -7.75 -5.23
C ALA A 95 -8.23 -7.53 -6.73
N ILE A 96 -7.11 -7.96 -7.31
CA ILE A 96 -6.96 -8.15 -8.76
C ILE A 96 -7.26 -9.61 -9.11
N ASP A 97 -6.58 -10.56 -8.45
CA ASP A 97 -6.68 -11.99 -8.75
C ASP A 97 -6.86 -12.89 -7.50
N GLN A 98 -6.32 -12.47 -6.35
CA GLN A 98 -6.21 -13.28 -5.13
C GLN A 98 -6.80 -12.57 -3.91
N PHE A 99 -7.31 -13.37 -2.96
CA PHE A 99 -7.92 -12.88 -1.71
C PHE A 99 -7.10 -13.23 -0.45
N ARG A 100 -6.13 -14.15 -0.54
CA ARG A 100 -5.23 -14.55 0.55
C ARG A 100 -3.79 -14.50 0.05
N ASN A 101 -2.85 -14.08 0.92
CA ASN A 101 -1.44 -13.90 0.58
C ASN A 101 -1.26 -13.04 -0.68
N VAL A 102 -1.99 -11.94 -0.73
CA VAL A 102 -2.01 -11.05 -1.88
C VAL A 102 -0.69 -10.31 -1.95
N THR A 103 -0.03 -10.35 -3.10
CA THR A 103 1.19 -9.58 -3.38
C THR A 103 0.90 -8.35 -4.24
N GLU A 104 -0.22 -8.35 -4.97
CA GLU A 104 -0.62 -7.25 -5.84
C GLU A 104 -2.11 -6.95 -5.68
N PHE A 105 -2.48 -5.69 -5.47
CA PHE A 105 -3.87 -5.28 -5.34
C PHE A 105 -4.09 -3.84 -5.82
N MET A 106 -5.34 -3.47 -6.06
CA MET A 106 -5.75 -2.10 -6.35
C MET A 106 -6.06 -1.36 -5.06
N LEU A 107 -5.46 -0.19 -4.86
CA LEU A 107 -5.80 0.72 -3.79
C LEU A 107 -6.75 1.81 -4.33
N LEU A 108 -7.88 2.01 -3.65
CA LEU A 108 -8.91 2.99 -4.02
C LEU A 108 -9.25 3.96 -2.87
N PRO A 109 -9.76 5.17 -3.17
CA PRO A 109 -10.21 6.12 -2.14
C PRO A 109 -11.46 5.67 -1.38
N VAL A 110 -12.27 4.79 -1.99
CA VAL A 110 -13.52 4.22 -1.47
C VAL A 110 -13.61 2.78 -1.96
N PRO A 111 -14.03 1.80 -1.13
CA PRO A 111 -14.10 0.41 -1.55
C PRO A 111 -15.20 0.22 -2.60
N ILE A 112 -14.92 -0.61 -3.60
CA ILE A 112 -15.88 -1.01 -4.62
C ILE A 112 -16.13 -2.51 -4.56
N THR A 113 -17.34 -2.93 -4.94
CA THR A 113 -17.68 -4.37 -4.93
C THR A 113 -17.14 -5.08 -6.17
N CYS A 114 -17.21 -4.42 -7.34
CA CYS A 114 -16.75 -5.01 -8.58
C CYS A 114 -16.19 -3.94 -9.52
N PHE A 115 -14.92 -4.10 -9.85
CA PHE A 115 -14.22 -3.23 -10.80
C PHE A 115 -14.94 -3.12 -12.15
N PHE A 116 -15.48 -4.23 -12.66
CA PHE A 116 -16.17 -4.28 -13.95
C PHE A 116 -17.57 -3.65 -13.93
N CYS A 117 -18.20 -3.54 -12.75
CA CYS A 117 -19.51 -2.91 -12.62
C CYS A 117 -19.40 -1.40 -12.42
N ASP A 118 -18.48 -0.97 -11.56
CA ASP A 118 -18.34 0.44 -11.18
C ASP A 118 -17.41 1.22 -12.12
N VAL A 119 -16.46 0.55 -12.77
CA VAL A 119 -15.48 1.10 -13.71
C VAL A 119 -14.90 2.43 -13.19
N PRO A 120 -14.19 2.40 -12.05
CA PRO A 120 -13.67 3.62 -11.44
C PRO A 120 -12.74 4.36 -12.41
N PRO A 121 -12.65 5.70 -12.32
CA PRO A 121 -11.70 6.46 -13.10
C PRO A 121 -10.27 5.95 -12.89
N MET A 122 -9.47 5.91 -13.95
CA MET A 122 -8.08 5.42 -13.87
C MET A 122 -7.20 6.16 -12.86
N ARG A 123 -7.53 7.43 -12.57
CA ARG A 123 -6.82 8.26 -11.58
C ARG A 123 -7.17 7.91 -10.12
N ASP A 124 -8.24 7.13 -9.91
CA ASP A 124 -8.72 6.71 -8.59
C ASP A 124 -8.16 5.31 -8.22
N ILE A 125 -7.32 4.73 -9.08
CA ILE A 125 -6.76 3.38 -8.91
C ILE A 125 -5.24 3.48 -8.84
N ILE A 126 -4.67 2.86 -7.82
CA ILE A 126 -3.22 2.67 -7.68
C ILE A 126 -2.95 1.17 -7.62
N GLU A 127 -2.05 0.69 -8.47
CA GLU A 127 -1.53 -0.67 -8.39
C GLU A 127 -0.52 -0.73 -7.25
N VAL A 128 -0.71 -1.61 -6.28
CA VAL A 128 0.22 -1.78 -5.15
C VAL A 128 0.89 -3.13 -5.27
N LYS A 129 2.23 -3.13 -5.30
CA LYS A 129 3.08 -4.32 -5.29
C LYS A 129 3.78 -4.44 -3.95
N LEU A 130 3.33 -5.39 -3.14
CA LEU A 130 3.83 -5.61 -1.80
C LEU A 130 5.17 -6.34 -1.79
N GLN A 131 6.05 -5.97 -0.86
CA GLN A 131 7.28 -6.74 -0.57
C GLN A 131 6.97 -8.07 0.13
N GLN A 132 5.96 -8.08 0.98
CA GLN A 132 5.52 -9.26 1.73
C GLN A 132 4.02 -9.48 1.53
N PRO A 133 3.56 -10.73 1.35
CA PRO A 133 2.14 -11.02 1.17
C PRO A 133 1.31 -10.51 2.34
N ALA A 134 0.15 -9.92 2.05
CA ALA A 134 -0.82 -9.47 3.06
C ALA A 134 -2.19 -10.10 2.83
N ASN A 135 -3.01 -10.12 3.89
CA ASN A 135 -4.42 -10.52 3.77
C ASN A 135 -5.28 -9.31 3.42
N MET A 136 -6.30 -9.52 2.60
CA MET A 136 -7.29 -8.48 2.33
C MET A 136 -8.13 -8.18 3.57
N ILE A 137 -8.35 -6.90 3.80
CA ILE A 137 -9.26 -6.38 4.83
C ILE A 137 -10.23 -5.37 4.22
N ASN A 138 -11.32 -5.06 4.93
CA ASN A 138 -12.35 -4.13 4.44
C ASN A 138 -12.09 -2.67 4.89
N GLU A 139 -11.28 -2.51 5.93
CA GLU A 139 -10.86 -1.24 6.49
C GLU A 139 -9.83 -0.56 5.58
N PRO A 140 -9.71 0.78 5.64
CA PRO A 140 -8.63 1.45 4.94
C PRO A 140 -7.28 1.04 5.55
N VAL A 141 -6.26 0.93 4.71
CA VAL A 141 -4.89 0.56 5.06
C VAL A 141 -3.94 1.69 4.73
N LEU A 142 -2.86 1.80 5.50
CA LEU A 142 -1.71 2.61 5.14
C LEU A 142 -0.81 1.80 4.20
N VAL A 143 -0.44 2.38 3.07
CA VAL A 143 0.51 1.79 2.13
C VAL A 143 1.68 2.77 1.97
N GLY A 144 2.87 2.30 2.33
CA GLY A 144 4.11 3.03 2.15
C GLY A 144 4.98 2.36 1.09
N GLY A 145 5.49 3.08 0.11
CA GLY A 145 6.39 2.49 -0.90
C GLY A 145 6.87 3.51 -1.94
N ARG A 146 7.51 3.03 -3.01
CA ARG A 146 8.03 3.89 -4.07
C ARG A 146 6.95 4.18 -5.10
N LEU A 147 6.57 5.45 -5.25
CA LEU A 147 5.59 5.86 -6.27
C LEU A 147 6.22 5.82 -7.65
N ARG A 148 5.57 5.18 -8.61
CA ARG A 148 5.86 5.27 -10.04
C ARG A 148 4.65 5.85 -10.78
N ILE A 149 4.88 6.87 -11.60
CA ILE A 149 3.87 7.40 -12.50
C ILE A 149 4.10 6.89 -13.92
N HIS A 150 3.02 6.56 -14.63
CA HIS A 150 3.10 6.02 -15.99
C HIS A 150 2.61 7.04 -17.01
N GLU A 151 3.55 7.77 -17.59
CA GLU A 151 3.31 8.68 -18.72
C GLU A 151 3.35 7.91 -20.04
N GLY A 152 2.40 8.20 -20.94
CA GLY A 152 2.36 7.63 -22.29
C GLY A 152 1.07 6.85 -22.62
N PRO A 153 0.95 6.35 -23.85
CA PRO A 153 -0.27 5.69 -24.31
C PRO A 153 -0.37 4.25 -23.81
N LYS A 154 -1.59 3.84 -23.44
CA LYS A 154 -2.00 2.50 -23.01
C LYS A 154 -1.36 1.93 -21.72
N PRO A 155 -1.07 2.72 -20.68
CA PRO A 155 -0.67 2.14 -19.40
C PRO A 155 -1.84 1.34 -18.79
N LEU A 156 -1.53 0.27 -18.07
CA LEU A 156 -2.54 -0.50 -17.33
C LEU A 156 -3.10 0.32 -16.17
N PHE A 157 -2.23 0.99 -15.41
CA PHE A 157 -2.57 1.90 -14.32
C PHE A 157 -1.76 3.20 -14.47
N PHE A 158 -2.29 4.33 -13.99
CA PHE A 158 -1.54 5.59 -13.99
C PHE A 158 -0.50 5.67 -12.88
N TYR A 159 -0.72 4.92 -11.80
CA TYR A 159 0.13 4.89 -10.62
C TYR A 159 0.42 3.45 -10.22
N THR A 160 1.67 3.20 -9.85
CA THR A 160 2.09 1.98 -9.17
C THR A 160 2.87 2.37 -7.92
N ILE A 161 2.63 1.69 -6.80
CA ILE A 161 3.51 1.73 -5.63
C ILE A 161 4.28 0.42 -5.60
N GLU A 162 5.57 0.51 -5.87
CA GLU A 162 6.51 -0.60 -5.82
C GLU A 162 7.11 -0.71 -4.41
N ASP A 163 7.63 -1.90 -4.08
CA ASP A 163 8.26 -2.15 -2.79
C ASP A 163 7.37 -1.75 -1.61
N ALA A 164 6.07 -1.98 -1.75
CA ALA A 164 5.08 -1.50 -0.81
C ALA A 164 5.11 -2.30 0.49
N LYS A 165 5.08 -1.57 1.59
CA LYS A 165 4.87 -2.08 2.95
C LYS A 165 3.42 -1.86 3.36
N TRP A 166 2.83 -2.90 3.91
CA TRP A 166 1.44 -2.88 4.35
C TRP A 166 1.35 -2.43 5.82
N ASN A 167 0.50 -1.43 6.08
CA ASN A 167 0.30 -0.82 7.41
C ASN A 167 1.57 -0.31 8.09
N GLU A 168 2.59 0.03 7.30
CA GLU A 168 3.84 0.62 7.77
C GLU A 168 4.12 1.90 6.98
N ALA A 169 4.48 2.96 7.68
CA ALA A 169 4.89 4.21 7.06
C ALA A 169 6.34 4.09 6.56
N VAL A 170 6.61 4.64 5.38
CA VAL A 170 7.96 4.82 4.85
C VAL A 170 8.34 6.29 4.92
N SER A 171 9.61 6.58 5.22
CA SER A 171 10.15 7.93 5.18
C SER A 171 11.28 8.00 4.17
N ASP A 172 11.20 8.95 3.24
CA ASP A 172 12.37 9.48 2.54
C ASP A 172 13.18 10.35 3.53
N GLU A 173 13.65 9.76 4.63
CA GLU A 173 14.87 10.27 5.23
C GLU A 173 15.98 9.80 4.30
N GLU A 174 16.76 10.74 3.75
CA GLU A 174 17.91 10.45 2.90
C GLU A 174 18.92 9.61 3.70
N SER A 175 18.68 8.31 3.84
CA SER A 175 19.69 7.37 4.28
C SER A 175 20.63 7.19 3.09
N THR A 176 21.55 8.13 2.94
CA THR A 176 22.69 7.96 2.05
C THR A 176 23.44 6.72 2.51
N ASP A 177 23.58 5.74 1.61
CA ASP A 177 24.48 4.62 1.86
C ASP A 177 25.85 5.17 2.24
N LYS A 178 26.38 4.75 3.39
CA LYS A 178 27.73 5.13 3.79
C LYS A 178 28.71 4.46 2.83
N VAL A 179 29.14 5.19 1.81
CA VAL A 179 30.19 4.74 0.89
C VAL A 179 31.52 4.77 1.64
N ILE A 180 31.87 3.63 2.25
CA ILE A 180 33.20 3.43 2.81
C ILE A 180 34.11 2.97 1.68
N GLU A 181 35.13 3.76 1.34
CA GLU A 181 36.16 3.38 0.37
C GLU A 181 36.80 2.03 0.75
N GLN A 182 37.22 1.24 -0.25
CA GLN A 182 37.73 -0.11 0.00
C GLN A 182 38.91 -0.14 0.98
N GLU A 183 39.79 0.85 0.90
CA GLU A 183 40.93 1.00 1.80
C GLU A 183 40.48 1.19 3.27
N HIS A 184 39.42 1.96 3.50
CA HIS A 184 38.84 2.18 4.82
C HIS A 184 38.08 0.96 5.35
N LYS A 185 37.49 0.12 4.49
CA LYS A 185 36.88 -1.16 4.90
C LYS A 185 37.92 -2.12 5.46
N LEU A 186 39.07 -2.24 4.80
CA LEU A 186 40.17 -3.10 5.25
C LEU A 186 40.73 -2.62 6.60
N HIS A 187 40.97 -1.32 6.72
CA HIS A 187 41.46 -0.72 7.98
C HIS A 187 40.49 -0.93 9.16
N LEU A 188 39.18 -0.82 8.92
CA LEU A 188 38.18 -1.11 9.95
C LEU A 188 38.20 -2.60 10.34
N ILE A 189 38.28 -3.51 9.37
CA ILE A 189 38.34 -4.95 9.64
C ILE A 189 39.58 -5.28 10.48
N ASP A 190 40.74 -4.75 10.12
CA ASP A 190 42.00 -5.05 10.82
C ASP A 190 42.06 -4.38 12.20
N GLY A 191 41.61 -3.13 12.34
CA GLY A 191 41.52 -2.46 13.64
C GLY A 191 40.55 -3.16 14.59
N PHE A 192 39.43 -3.69 14.09
CA PHE A 192 38.50 -4.48 14.91
C PHE A 192 39.01 -5.89 15.23
N LYS A 193 39.90 -6.47 14.42
CA LYS A 193 40.60 -7.72 14.77
C LYS A 193 41.63 -7.49 15.87
N GLU A 194 42.36 -6.38 15.80
CA GLU A 194 43.33 -5.99 16.83
C GLU A 194 42.64 -5.70 18.16
N LEU A 195 41.51 -4.98 18.16
CA LEU A 195 40.69 -4.77 19.36
C LEU A 195 40.09 -6.07 19.92
N ARG A 196 39.89 -7.09 19.09
CA ARG A 196 39.43 -8.42 19.52
C ARG A 196 40.58 -9.34 19.94
N GLY A 197 41.82 -8.86 19.96
CA GLY A 197 42.99 -9.67 20.33
C GLY A 197 43.38 -10.72 19.28
N GLU A 198 42.81 -10.68 18.08
CA GLU A 198 43.05 -11.67 17.01
C GLU A 198 44.36 -11.42 16.23
N SER A 199 45.25 -10.57 16.74
CA SER A 199 46.54 -10.27 16.10
C SER A 199 47.56 -11.38 16.42
N PRO A 200 48.27 -11.95 15.43
CA PRO A 200 49.22 -13.07 15.61
C PRO A 200 50.51 -12.70 16.38
N LEU A 201 50.54 -11.54 17.05
CA LEU A 201 51.68 -11.00 17.80
C LEU A 201 51.39 -10.78 19.29
N LEU A 202 50.19 -11.11 19.77
CA LEU A 202 49.81 -11.04 21.18
C LEU A 202 49.31 -12.40 21.67
N ASP A 203 50.16 -13.43 21.53
CA ASP A 203 50.12 -14.53 22.48
C ASP A 203 50.77 -14.01 23.76
N LEU A 204 49.99 -13.72 24.81
CA LEU A 204 50.35 -13.91 26.22
C LEU A 204 49.10 -13.68 27.09
N ASP A 205 48.53 -14.80 27.55
CA ASP A 205 47.91 -15.01 28.86
C ASP A 205 46.99 -13.90 29.39
N ASP A 206 45.70 -13.96 29.06
CA ASP A 206 44.63 -13.46 29.94
C ASP A 206 43.41 -14.37 29.78
N GLU A 207 43.20 -15.29 30.74
CA GLU A 207 41.90 -15.93 30.92
C GLU A 207 40.89 -14.84 31.29
N GLU A 208 40.05 -14.40 30.35
CA GLU A 208 38.92 -13.52 30.65
C GLU A 208 37.97 -14.25 31.61
N GLU A 209 38.06 -13.89 32.90
CA GLU A 209 37.08 -14.28 33.91
C GLU A 209 35.69 -13.77 33.48
N LEU A 210 34.87 -14.68 32.99
CA LEU A 210 33.46 -14.42 32.71
C LEU A 210 32.77 -13.87 33.96
N LEU A 211 32.05 -12.76 33.81
CA LEU A 211 31.23 -12.21 34.89
C LEU A 211 30.27 -13.29 35.44
N PRO A 212 30.16 -13.44 36.77
CA PRO A 212 29.41 -14.54 37.37
C PRO A 212 27.94 -14.49 36.93
N GLY A 213 27.51 -15.49 36.15
CA GLY A 213 26.13 -15.65 35.67
C GLY A 213 25.93 -15.81 34.16
N TYR A 214 26.98 -15.74 33.34
CA TYR A 214 26.90 -16.04 31.90
C TYR A 214 27.49 -17.41 31.58
N GLU A 215 26.66 -18.45 31.59
CA GLU A 215 27.02 -19.76 31.02
C GLU A 215 26.64 -19.80 29.54
N ILE A 216 27.62 -20.08 28.68
CA ILE A 216 27.39 -20.29 27.25
C ILE A 216 26.82 -21.71 27.07
N ASN A 217 25.51 -21.84 26.86
CA ASN A 217 24.91 -23.12 26.50
C ASN A 217 25.21 -23.45 25.04
N LEU A 218 26.32 -24.16 24.81
CA LEU A 218 26.68 -24.73 23.51
C LEU A 218 25.86 -26.00 23.25
N GLN A 219 24.58 -25.83 22.91
CA GLN A 219 23.80 -26.85 22.22
C GLN A 219 23.59 -26.41 20.77
N THR A 220 24.66 -26.49 19.99
CA THR A 220 24.59 -26.54 18.53
C THR A 220 24.37 -27.99 18.12
N THR A 221 23.19 -28.25 17.58
CA THR A 221 22.84 -29.44 16.82
C THR A 221 23.79 -29.60 15.63
N ALA A 222 24.66 -30.62 15.67
CA ALA A 222 25.29 -31.15 14.47
C ALA A 222 24.32 -32.13 13.80
N PRO A 223 24.09 -32.07 12.48
CA PRO A 223 23.41 -33.14 11.77
C PRO A 223 24.35 -34.33 11.62
N GLU A 224 23.94 -35.46 12.20
CA GLU A 224 24.59 -36.76 12.08
C GLU A 224 24.52 -37.23 10.63
N SER A 225 25.68 -37.26 9.96
CA SER A 225 25.87 -37.95 8.70
C SER A 225 25.91 -39.45 8.95
N THR A 226 24.91 -40.19 8.46
CA THR A 226 24.97 -41.66 8.40
C THR A 226 25.16 -42.08 6.95
N GLU A 227 26.37 -42.57 6.66
CA GLU A 227 26.66 -43.48 5.55
C GLU A 227 26.21 -44.89 5.97
N GLU A 228 25.35 -45.52 5.18
CA GLU A 228 25.40 -46.95 4.76
C GLU A 228 24.40 -47.20 3.62
#